data_AF-A0A943BF07-F1
#
_entry.id   AF-A0A943BF07-F1
#
_cell.length_a   1.000
_cell.length_b   1.000
_cell.length_c   1.000
_cell.angle_alpha   90.00
_cell.angle_beta   90.00
_cell.angle_gamma   90.00
#
_symmetry.space_group_name_H-M   'P 1'
#
loop_
_entity.id
_entity.type
_entity.pdbx_description
1 polymer ?
#
loop_
_entity_poly.entity_id
_entity_poly.type
_entity_poly.pdbx_seq_one_letter_code
_entity_poly.pdbx_strand_id
1 'polypeptide(L)' 'MVFIDQDKCIGCGACAADCVGSRIELIDGTAHIKGPCILCGHCVAICPVSAVSIPEYDMEDVETYRKETFELSPEQLLHT' A
#
# COMPACT_ATOMS: atom_id res chain seq x y z
N MET A 1 10.40 7.90 -2.91
CA MET A 1 9.49 8.18 -4.04
C MET A 1 8.64 6.95 -4.30
N VAL A 2 7.42 7.11 -4.80
CA VAL A 2 6.60 5.96 -5.20
C VAL A 2 6.95 5.57 -6.64
N PHE A 3 7.18 4.28 -6.88
CA PHE A 3 7.40 3.70 -8.19
C PHE A 3 6.25 2.75 -8.54
N ILE A 4 5.83 2.75 -9.81
CA ILE A 4 4.81 1.82 -10.32
C ILE A 4 5.40 1.09 -11.53
N ASP A 5 5.61 -0.22 -11.36
CA ASP A 5 5.99 -1.15 -12.42
C ASP A 5 4.83 -1.32 -13.40
N GLN A 6 5.00 -0.77 -14.60
CA GLN A 6 3.96 -0.76 -15.62
C GLN A 6 3.73 -2.14 -16.24
N ASP A 7 4.74 -3.01 -16.24
CA ASP A 7 4.63 -4.37 -16.79
C ASP A 7 3.84 -5.30 -15.84
N LYS A 8 3.87 -5.01 -14.54
CA LYS A 8 3.07 -5.73 -13.52
C LYS A 8 1.70 -5.12 -13.28
N CYS A 9 1.51 -3.85 -13.58
CA CYS A 9 0.27 -3.16 -13.31
C CYS A 9 -0.88 -3.72 -14.17
N ILE A 10 -1.92 -4.25 -13.52
CA ILE A 10 -3.10 -4.80 -14.20
C ILE A 10 -4.25 -3.79 -14.37
N GLY A 11 -4.02 -2.51 -14.06
CA GLY A 11 -5.03 -1.47 -14.26
C GLY A 11 -6.23 -1.50 -13.30
N CYS A 12 -6.18 -2.27 -12.21
CA CYS A 12 -7.34 -2.47 -11.33
C CYS A 12 -7.83 -1.20 -10.60
N GLY A 13 -7.00 -0.16 -10.51
CA GLY A 13 -7.38 1.12 -9.90
C GLY A 13 -7.46 1.15 -8.37
N ALA A 14 -7.20 0.04 -7.67
CA ALA A 14 -7.30 -0.03 -6.20
C ALA A 14 -6.42 1.02 -5.50
N CYS A 15 -5.18 1.19 -5.95
CA CYS A 15 -4.26 2.19 -5.39
C CYS A 15 -4.70 3.63 -5.67
N ALA A 16 -5.39 3.90 -6.79
CA ALA A 16 -5.92 5.21 -7.12
C ALA A 16 -7.10 5.57 -6.19
N ALA A 17 -7.98 4.60 -5.94
CA ALA A 17 -9.13 4.77 -5.04
C ALA A 17 -8.71 4.94 -3.57
N ASP A 18 -7.68 4.23 -3.12
CA ASP A 18 -7.20 4.28 -1.73
C ASP A 18 -6.29 5.48 -1.43
N CYS A 19 -5.74 6.14 -2.45
CA CYS A 19 -4.79 7.23 -2.26
C CYS A 19 -5.44 8.46 -1.60
N VAL A 20 -5.26 8.61 -0.29
CA VAL A 20 -5.74 9.76 0.50
C VAL A 20 -5.27 11.11 -0.04
N GLY A 21 -4.10 11.15 -0.69
CA GLY A 21 -3.56 12.35 -1.31
C GLY A 21 -4.05 12.61 -2.73
N SER A 22 -4.82 11.69 -3.33
CA SER A 22 -5.24 11.71 -4.74
C SER A 22 -4.08 11.89 -5.72
N ARG A 23 -2.94 11.23 -5.44
CA ARG A 23 -1.69 11.31 -6.23
C ARG A 23 -1.52 10.17 -7.22
N ILE A 24 -2.49 9.29 -7.35
CA ILE A 24 -2.46 8.20 -8.33
C ILE A 24 -3.66 8.36 -9.25
N GLU A 25 -3.44 8.17 -10.55
CA GLU A 25 -4.49 8.11 -11.56
C GLU A 25 -4.24 6.97 -12.54
N LEU A 26 -5.29 6.56 -13.27
CA LEU A 26 -5.16 5.60 -14.35
C LEU A 26 -5.03 6.34 -15.68
N ILE A 27 -4.00 6.01 -16.46
CA ILE A 27 -3.77 6.49 -17.82
C ILE A 27 -3.52 5.26 -18.67
N ASP A 28 -4.19 5.15 -19.81
CA ASP A 28 -4.03 4.04 -20.77
C ASP A 28 -4.11 2.63 -20.15
N GLY A 29 -4.90 2.49 -19.08
CA GLY A 29 -5.13 1.22 -18.41
C GLY A 29 -4.10 0.84 -17.33
N THR A 30 -3.14 1.69 -17.00
CA THR A 30 -2.18 1.47 -15.90
C THR A 30 -2.12 2.66 -14.94
N ALA A 31 -1.56 2.45 -13.75
CA ALA A 31 -1.50 3.46 -12.70
C ALA A 31 -0.26 4.35 -12.82
N HIS A 32 -0.45 5.66 -12.64
CA HIS A 32 0.59 6.69 -12.72
C HIS A 32 0.55 7.61 -11.50
N ILE A 33 1.73 8.07 -11.07
CA ILE A 33 1.88 9.03 -9.97
C ILE A 33 1.82 10.46 -10.52
N LYS A 34 1.04 11.33 -9.87
CA LYS A 34 0.98 12.76 -10.16
C LYS A 34 1.42 13.62 -8.99
N GLY A 35 2.51 14.36 -9.20
CA GLY A 35 3.00 15.35 -8.25
C GLY A 35 3.57 14.75 -6.96
N PRO A 36 3.75 15.59 -5.91
CA PRO A 36 4.41 15.18 -4.69
C PRO A 36 3.55 14.21 -3.86
N CYS A 37 4.18 13.15 -3.33
CA CYS A 37 3.57 12.14 -2.48
C CYS A 37 4.15 12.21 -1.06
N ILE A 38 3.31 12.00 -0.04
CA ILE A 38 3.74 11.96 1.37
C ILE A 38 4.30 10.59 1.80
N LEU A 39 4.34 9.62 0.88
CA LEU A 39 4.87 8.27 1.07
C LEU A 39 4.11 7.43 2.12
N CYS A 40 2.80 7.60 2.31
CA CYS A 40 2.07 6.83 3.34
C CYS A 40 2.01 5.30 3.16
N GLY A 41 2.50 4.73 2.05
CA GLY A 41 2.60 3.28 1.85
C GLY A 41 1.31 2.54 1.51
N HIS A 42 0.14 3.18 1.62
CA HIS A 42 -1.18 2.59 1.32
C HIS A 42 -1.27 1.90 -0.04
N CYS A 43 -0.77 2.58 -1.09
CA CYS A 43 -0.75 2.04 -2.45
C CYS A 43 0.10 0.77 -2.60
N VAL A 44 1.17 0.62 -1.80
CA VAL A 44 2.00 -0.59 -1.74
C VAL A 44 1.21 -1.70 -1.06
N ALA A 45 0.58 -1.42 0.07
CA ALA A 45 -0.18 -2.39 0.87
C ALA A 45 -1.39 -2.98 0.12
N ILE A 46 -2.11 -2.16 -0.66
CA ILE A 46 -3.34 -2.58 -1.34
C ILE A 46 -3.13 -3.15 -2.74
N CYS A 47 -1.93 -3.02 -3.33
CA CYS A 47 -1.70 -3.49 -4.69
C CYS A 47 -1.70 -5.03 -4.76
N PRO A 48 -2.67 -5.66 -5.43
CA PRO A 48 -2.82 -7.12 -5.40
C PRO A 48 -1.72 -7.89 -6.15
N VAL A 49 -0.96 -7.18 -7.00
CA VAL A 49 0.10 -7.73 -7.85
C VAL A 49 1.47 -7.12 -7.52
N SER A 50 1.57 -6.39 -6.40
CA SER A 50 2.81 -5.77 -5.92
C SER A 50 3.54 -4.95 -6.99
N ALA A 51 2.78 -4.23 -7.83
CA ALA A 51 3.31 -3.36 -8.87
C ALA A 51 3.80 -2.00 -8.31
N VAL A 52 3.44 -1.65 -7.08
CA VAL A 52 3.78 -0.37 -6.45
C VAL A 52 4.85 -0.58 -5.38
N SER A 53 5.87 0.28 -5.34
CA SER A 53 6.93 0.25 -4.33
C SER A 53 7.38 1.65 -3.89
N ILE A 54 8.01 1.72 -2.71
CA ILE A 54 8.72 2.90 -2.21
C ILE A 54 10.15 2.44 -1.90
N PRO A 55 11.14 2.72 -2.77
CA PRO A 55 12.50 2.18 -2.62
C PRO A 55 13.21 2.54 -1.29
N GLU A 56 12.76 3.61 -0.63
CA GLU A 56 13.29 4.02 0.68
C GLU A 56 12.74 3.19 1.84
N TYR A 57 11.74 2.34 1.59
CA TYR A 57 11.18 1.45 2.60
C TYR A 57 11.87 0.10 2.52
N ASP A 58 12.52 -0.27 3.62
CA ASP A 58 12.98 -1.63 3.81
C ASP A 58 11.78 -2.52 4.16
N MET A 59 11.41 -3.37 3.22
CA MET A 59 10.28 -4.28 3.40
C MET A 59 10.67 -5.55 4.18
N GLU A 60 11.96 -5.78 4.46
CA GLU A 60 12.43 -6.93 5.23
C GLU A 60 11.97 -6.86 6.70
N ASP A 61 11.85 -5.63 7.24
CA ASP A 61 11.38 -5.38 8.61
C ASP A 61 9.85 -5.34 8.75
N VAL A 62 9.11 -5.43 7.64
CA VAL A 62 7.65 -5.35 7.66
C VAL A 62 7.06 -6.72 7.94
N GLU A 63 6.51 -6.89 9.15
CA GLU A 63 5.79 -8.12 9.48
C GLU A 63 4.45 -8.22 8.74
N THR A 64 4.21 -9.39 8.15
CA THR A 64 2.92 -9.70 7.53
C THR A 64 1.82 -9.73 8.57
N TYR A 65 0.67 -9.11 8.28
CA TYR A 65 -0.51 -9.19 9.15
C TYR A 65 -0.96 -10.65 9.32
N ARG A 66 -1.00 -11.11 10.57
CA ARG A 66 -1.49 -12.43 10.98
C ARG A 66 -2.55 -12.24 12.05
N LYS A 67 -3.80 -12.50 11.69
CA LYS A 67 -4.95 -12.20 12.55
C LYS A 67 -4.83 -12.85 13.92
N GLU A 68 -4.38 -14.10 13.96
CA GLU A 68 -4.30 -14.93 15.17
C GLU A 68 -3.31 -14.39 16.20
N THR A 69 -2.28 -13.67 15.75
CA THR A 69 -1.25 -13.09 16.64
C THR A 69 -1.43 -11.60 16.87
N PHE A 70 -2.33 -10.95 16.12
CA PHE A 70 -2.62 -9.52 16.23
C PHE A 70 -3.87 -9.21 17.06
N GLU A 71 -4.71 -10.22 17.32
CA GLU A 71 -5.87 -10.09 18.21
C GLU A 71 -5.43 -10.09 19.68
N LEU A 72 -5.85 -9.06 20.41
CA LEU A 72 -5.71 -8.97 21.87
C LEU A 72 -7.02 -9.40 22.52
N SER A 73 -6.95 -10.27 23.52
CA SER A 73 -8.12 -10.56 24.37
C SER A 73 -8.53 -9.32 25.17
N PRO A 74 -9.82 -9.18 25.54
CA PRO A 74 -10.28 -8.09 26.41
C PRO A 74 -9.48 -7.97 27.71
N GLU A 75 -9.11 -9.10 28.33
CA GLU A 75 -8.32 -9.13 29.56
C GLU A 75 -6.92 -8.55 29.35
N GLN A 76 -6.26 -8.91 28.24
CA GLN A 76 -4.97 -8.35 27.86
C GLN A 76 -5.06 -6.86 27.51
N LEU A 77 -6.14 -6.43 26.85
CA LEU A 77 -6.33 -5.03 26.45
C LEU A 77 -6.63 -4.12 27.63
N LEU A 78 -7.45 -4.58 28.58
CA LEU A 78 -7.94 -3.78 29.71
C LEU A 78 -6.99 -3.80 30.92
N HIS A 79 -5.99 -4.70 30.94
CA HIS A 79 -5.09 -4.91 32.08
C HIS A 79 -5.82 -5.14 33.41
N THR A 80 -7.00 -5.76 33.36
CA THR A 80 -7.87 -6.07 34.51
C THR A 80 -7.90 -7.55 34.81
#